data_AF-A0A218N507-F1
#
_entry.id   AF-A0A218N507-F1
#
_cell.length_a   1.000
_cell.length_b   1.000
_cell.length_c   1.000
_cell.angle_alpha   90.00
_cell.angle_beta   90.00
_cell.angle_gamma   90.00
#
_symmetry.space_group_name_H-M   'P 1'
#
loop_
_entity.id
_entity.type
_entity.pdbx_description
1 polymer ?
#
loop_
_entity_poly.entity_id
_entity_poly.type
_entity_poly.pdbx_seq_one_letter_code
_entity_poly.pdbx_strand_id
1 'polypeptide(L)'
;MSHPAIFETVYLTGAHHARKERIMTKQEKTALNMAKFIKEQSLLLLDKLNELDMDTPADMCERLHEDAETLWQVMRDKLGEE
;
A
#
# COMPACT_ATOMS: atom_id res chain seq x y z
N MET A 1 40.98 9.88 -40.77
CA MET A 1 40.05 11.00 -40.53
C MET A 1 38.69 10.35 -40.25
N SER A 2 38.40 9.91 -39.02
CA SER A 2 37.81 10.71 -37.92
C SER A 2 36.45 11.30 -38.36
N HIS A 3 35.25 10.95 -37.90
CA HIS A 3 34.70 10.26 -36.73
C HIS A 3 33.26 9.76 -37.08
N PRO A 4 32.67 8.78 -36.36
CA PRO A 4 31.36 8.19 -36.65
C PRO A 4 30.20 8.88 -35.90
N ALA A 5 29.15 9.29 -36.62
CA ALA A 5 27.91 9.85 -36.07
C ALA A 5 26.97 8.78 -35.45
N ILE A 6 27.54 7.81 -34.73
CA ILE A 6 26.82 6.66 -34.14
C ILE A 6 26.29 6.99 -32.72
N PHE A 7 26.55 8.17 -32.16
CA PHE A 7 26.34 8.38 -30.72
C PHE A 7 25.07 9.16 -30.29
N GLU A 8 24.39 9.90 -31.15
CA GLU A 8 23.35 10.85 -30.67
C GLU A 8 21.89 10.46 -30.92
N THR A 9 21.58 9.48 -31.78
CA THR A 9 20.17 9.15 -32.10
C THR A 9 19.55 8.07 -31.21
N VAL A 10 20.27 7.56 -30.20
CA VAL A 10 19.82 6.44 -29.35
C VAL A 10 19.03 6.87 -28.09
N TYR A 11 18.92 8.18 -27.80
CA TYR A 11 18.46 8.61 -26.46
C TYR A 11 16.99 8.99 -26.26
N LEU A 12 16.09 8.88 -27.25
CA LEU A 12 14.76 9.53 -27.13
C LEU A 12 13.49 8.67 -27.33
N THR A 13 13.54 7.34 -27.16
CA THR A 13 12.30 6.53 -27.06
C THR A 13 12.34 5.36 -26.05
N GLY A 14 13.35 5.30 -25.18
CA GLY A 14 13.52 4.24 -24.16
C GLY A 14 12.75 4.46 -22.86
N ALA A 15 11.44 4.76 -22.91
CA ALA A 15 10.61 4.91 -21.70
C ALA A 15 9.41 3.96 -21.65
N HIS A 16 9.56 2.74 -22.19
CA HIS A 16 8.80 1.63 -21.65
C HIS A 16 9.31 1.39 -20.23
N HIS A 17 8.54 1.88 -19.26
CA HIS A 17 8.76 1.65 -17.85
C HIS A 17 8.88 0.14 -17.62
N ALA A 18 10.12 -0.34 -17.56
CA ALA A 18 10.42 -1.61 -16.96
C ALA A 18 10.00 -1.50 -15.50
N ARG A 19 8.75 -1.82 -15.19
CA ARG A 19 8.29 -2.06 -13.82
C ARG A 19 9.10 -3.26 -13.35
N LYS A 20 10.28 -2.98 -12.78
CA LYS A 20 11.08 -3.96 -12.07
C LYS A 20 10.12 -4.55 -11.03
N GLU A 21 9.71 -5.79 -11.23
CA GLU A 21 8.90 -6.53 -10.26
C GLU A 21 9.68 -6.51 -8.94
N ARG A 22 9.26 -5.64 -8.03
CA ARG A 22 9.90 -5.51 -6.73
C ARG A 22 9.39 -6.66 -5.88
N ILE A 23 10.26 -7.64 -5.65
CA ILE A 23 9.96 -8.74 -4.73
C ILE A 23 9.88 -8.13 -3.32
N MET A 24 8.71 -8.26 -2.69
CA MET A 24 8.48 -7.83 -1.31
C MET A 24 9.36 -8.63 -0.35
N THR A 25 10.07 -7.93 0.54
CA THR A 25 10.82 -8.60 1.60
C THR A 25 9.88 -9.23 2.64
N LYS A 26 10.39 -10.20 3.41
CA LYS A 26 9.62 -10.79 4.51
C LYS A 26 9.18 -9.73 5.53
N GLN A 27 10.03 -8.74 5.81
CA GLN A 27 9.72 -7.66 6.76
C GLN A 27 8.61 -6.75 6.24
N GLU A 28 8.67 -6.36 4.97
CA GLU A 28 7.60 -5.58 4.32
C GLU A 28 6.28 -6.35 4.32
N LYS A 29 6.30 -7.65 4.01
CA LYS A 29 5.11 -8.50 4.05
C LYS A 29 4.52 -8.61 5.44
N THR A 30 5.36 -8.79 6.47
CA THR A 30 4.90 -8.79 7.85
C THR A 30 4.27 -7.45 8.23
N ALA A 31 4.88 -6.33 7.86
CA ALA A 31 4.33 -5.00 8.12
C ALA A 31 2.98 -4.78 7.43
N LEU A 32 2.86 -5.16 6.15
CA LEU A 32 1.62 -5.06 5.39
C LEU A 32 0.51 -5.95 5.97
N ASN A 33 0.85 -7.17 6.37
CA ASN A 33 -0.07 -8.08 7.04
C ASN A 33 -0.55 -7.54 8.40
N MET A 34 0.32 -6.88 9.17
CA MET A 34 -0.10 -6.23 10.42
C MET A 34 -1.06 -5.07 10.16
N ALA A 35 -0.82 -4.24 9.14
CA ALA A 35 -1.76 -3.19 8.75
C ALA A 35 -3.12 -3.77 8.32
N LYS A 36 -3.11 -4.84 7.52
CA LYS A 36 -4.33 -5.57 7.13
C LYS A 36 -5.08 -6.12 8.34
N PHE A 37 -4.35 -6.73 9.28
CA PHE A 37 -4.92 -7.28 10.50
C PHE A 37 -5.57 -6.18 11.36
N ILE A 38 -4.93 -5.03 11.55
CA ILE A 38 -5.51 -3.91 12.31
C ILE A 38 -6.80 -3.39 11.63
N LYS A 39 -6.80 -3.28 10.29
CA LYS A 39 -8.00 -2.91 9.52
C LYS A 39 -9.15 -3.92 9.75
N GLU A 40 -8.87 -5.22 9.69
CA GLU A 40 -9.88 -6.25 9.89
C GLU A 40 -10.37 -6.32 11.35
N GLN A 41 -9.48 -6.14 12.33
CA GLN A 41 -9.83 -6.16 13.75
C GLN A 41 -10.59 -4.90 14.20
N SER A 42 -10.30 -3.74 13.62
CA SER A 42 -11.07 -2.52 13.90
C SER A 42 -12.53 -2.64 13.42
N LEU A 43 -12.77 -3.31 12.29
CA LEU A 43 -14.13 -3.59 11.83
C LEU A 43 -14.86 -4.57 12.75
N LEU A 44 -14.19 -5.68 13.13
CA LEU A 44 -14.78 -6.64 14.08
C LEU A 44 -15.07 -6.01 15.45
N LEU A 45 -14.18 -5.13 15.92
CA LEU A 45 -14.40 -4.39 17.16
C LEU A 45 -15.61 -3.45 17.03
N LEU A 46 -15.75 -2.75 15.91
CA LEU A 46 -16.90 -1.87 15.65
C LEU A 46 -18.22 -2.66 15.74
N ASP A 47 -18.30 -3.83 15.12
CA ASP A 47 -19.47 -4.71 15.24
C ASP A 47 -19.79 -5.05 16.70
N LYS A 48 -18.77 -5.37 17.51
CA LYS A 48 -18.94 -5.65 18.94
C LYS A 48 -19.34 -4.45 19.77
N LEU A 49 -18.86 -3.26 19.43
CA LEU A 49 -19.27 -2.03 20.12
C LEU A 49 -20.73 -1.67 19.79
N ASN A 50 -21.15 -1.88 18.54
CA ASN A 50 -22.55 -1.72 18.14
C ASN A 50 -23.47 -2.73 18.84
N GLU A 51 -23.06 -4.00 18.98
CA GLU A 51 -23.81 -5.02 19.74
C GLU A 51 -23.99 -4.65 21.24
N LEU A 52 -23.11 -3.81 21.79
CA LEU A 52 -23.10 -3.39 23.19
C LEU A 52 -23.73 -2.00 23.43
N ASP A 53 -24.30 -1.38 22.39
CA ASP A 53 -24.83 0.00 22.43
C ASP A 53 -23.79 1.02 22.95
N MET A 54 -22.50 0.82 22.61
CA MET A 54 -21.39 1.68 23.03
C MET A 54 -21.12 2.76 21.98
N ASP A 55 -22.06 3.70 21.81
CA ASP A 55 -22.05 4.71 20.74
C ASP A 55 -20.73 5.50 20.63
N THR A 56 -20.27 6.12 21.72
CA THR A 56 -19.05 6.93 21.67
C THR A 56 -17.80 6.11 21.33
N PRO A 57 -17.57 4.92 21.93
CA PRO A 57 -16.53 4.00 21.46
C PRO A 57 -16.70 3.54 20.00
N ALA A 58 -17.93 3.30 19.53
CA ALA A 58 -18.20 2.91 18.14
C ALA A 58 -17.79 4.02 17.17
N ASP A 59 -18.14 5.28 17.45
CA ASP A 59 -17.70 6.45 16.66
C ASP A 59 -16.18 6.58 16.62
N MET A 60 -15.49 6.25 17.72
CA MET A 60 -14.02 6.23 17.76
C MET A 60 -13.46 5.07 16.93
N CYS A 61 -14.10 3.91 16.96
CA CYS A 61 -13.68 2.71 16.24
C CYS A 61 -13.89 2.84 14.73
N GLU A 62 -14.94 3.56 14.29
CA GLU A 62 -15.17 3.89 12.89
C GLU A 62 -14.01 4.72 12.31
N ARG A 63 -13.62 5.81 13.00
CA ARG A 63 -12.44 6.62 12.60
C ARG A 63 -11.15 5.80 12.59
N LEU A 64 -10.97 4.93 13.59
CA LEU A 64 -9.82 4.02 13.64
C LEU A 64 -9.81 3.06 12.43
N HIS A 65 -10.97 2.57 12.01
CA HIS A 65 -11.10 1.71 10.84
C HIS A 65 -10.73 2.44 9.55
N GLU A 66 -11.22 3.67 9.35
CA GLU A 66 -10.89 4.51 8.20
C GLU A 66 -9.38 4.79 8.11
N ASP A 67 -8.75 5.13 9.23
CA ASP A 67 -7.30 5.34 9.32
C ASP A 67 -6.52 4.04 9.00
N ALA A 68 -6.97 2.90 9.54
CA ALA A 68 -6.34 1.60 9.30
C ALA A 68 -6.50 1.14 7.84
N GLU A 69 -7.65 1.40 7.21
CA GLU A 69 -7.87 1.15 5.80
C GLU A 69 -6.95 2.01 4.94
N THR A 70 -6.90 3.31 5.20
CA THR A 70 -6.03 4.25 4.49
C THR A 70 -4.56 3.84 4.61
N LEU A 71 -4.11 3.49 5.81
CA LEU A 71 -2.75 3.00 6.06
C LEU A 71 -2.45 1.75 5.24
N TRP A 72 -3.34 0.76 5.28
CA TRP A 72 -3.16 -0.49 4.53
C TRP A 72 -3.11 -0.25 3.02
N GLN A 73 -4.00 0.58 2.47
CA GLN A 73 -4.02 0.92 1.03
C GLN A 73 -2.72 1.62 0.61
N VAL A 74 -2.28 2.65 1.35
CA VAL A 74 -1.02 3.36 1.07
C VAL A 74 0.19 2.42 1.13
N MET A 75 0.23 1.51 2.11
CA MET A 75 1.30 0.52 2.22
C MET A 75 1.26 -0.49 1.06
N ARG A 76 0.09 -1.01 0.73
CA ARG A 76 -0.12 -1.96 -0.37
C ARG A 76 0.37 -1.36 -1.70
N ASP A 77 -0.06 -0.14 -2.01
CA ASP A 77 0.28 0.54 -3.24
C ASP A 77 1.79 0.84 -3.33
N LYS A 78 2.42 1.21 -2.20
CA LYS A 78 3.87 1.44 -2.11
C LYS A 78 4.72 0.16 -2.21
N LEU A 79 4.18 -0.96 -1.73
CA LEU A 79 4.87 -2.25 -1.71
C LEU A 79 4.59 -3.10 -2.96
N GLY A 80 3.55 -2.77 -3.72
CA GLY A 80 3.26 -3.36 -5.03
C GLY A 80 2.46 -4.67 -4.97
N GLU A 81 1.61 -4.86 -3.96
CA GLU A 81 0.57 -5.91 -4.01
C GLU A 81 -0.63 -5.39 -4.82
N GLU A 82 -0.89 -5.99 -5.99
CA GLU A 82 -2.15 -5.79 -6.73
C GLU A 82 -3.29 -6.58 -6.07
#